data_AF-A0A971BYI4-F1
#
_entry.id   AF-A0A971BYI4-F1
#
_cell.length_a   1.000
_cell.length_b   1.000
_cell.length_c   1.000
_cell.angle_alpha   90.00
_cell.angle_beta   90.00
_cell.angle_gamma   90.00
#
_symmetry.space_group_name_H-M   'P 1'
#
loop_
_entity.id
_entity.type
_entity.pdbx_description
1 polymer ?
#
loop_
_entity_poly.entity_id
_entity_poly.type
_entity_poly.pdbx_seq_one_letter_code
_entity_poly.pdbx_strand_id
1 'polypeptide(L)'
;VRRGRELGWTGVALKTCKTQTGALLSLCWAKAHGMTLMVQDLTNPMLAQLPHVLLAAHAGTIMGVETNAMQFYPEASNAEAAVHPGLYRRRGGEVDLSTISGPGFGYRLDEIRRDLPAPIA
;
A
#
# COMPACT_ATOMS: atom_id res chain seq x y z
N VAL A 1 -17.72 7.53 -2.40
CA VAL A 1 -17.06 8.86 -2.43
C VAL A 1 -18.08 10.00 -2.52
N ARG A 2 -18.96 10.04 -3.54
CA ARG A 2 -19.99 11.08 -3.71
C ARG A 2 -20.73 11.47 -2.43
N ARG A 3 -21.31 10.50 -1.72
CA ARG A 3 -22.03 10.75 -0.46
C ARG A 3 -21.16 11.39 0.63
N GLY A 4 -19.89 10.98 0.74
CA GLY A 4 -18.96 11.58 1.70
C GLY A 4 -18.72 13.07 1.40
N ARG A 5 -18.56 13.42 0.12
CA ARG A 5 -18.43 14.82 -0.31
C ARG A 5 -19.69 15.64 -0.04
N GLU A 6 -20.89 15.09 -0.29
CA GLU A 6 -22.18 15.74 0.07
C GLU A 6 -22.28 16.04 1.57
N LEU A 7 -21.66 15.19 2.41
CA LEU A 7 -21.59 15.35 3.86
C LEU A 7 -20.42 16.26 4.32
N GLY A 8 -19.69 16.88 3.39
CA GLY A 8 -18.63 17.84 3.69
C GLY A 8 -17.22 17.25 3.80
N TRP A 9 -17.00 15.97 3.45
CA TRP A 9 -15.64 15.42 3.43
C TRP A 9 -14.83 16.02 2.27
N THR A 10 -13.60 16.43 2.57
CA THR A 10 -12.71 17.14 1.62
C THR A 10 -11.69 16.23 0.94
N GLY A 11 -11.54 14.99 1.42
CA GLY A 11 -10.55 14.05 0.92
C GLY A 11 -11.02 12.60 0.96
N VAL A 12 -10.20 11.73 0.36
CA VAL A 12 -10.43 10.29 0.30
C VAL A 12 -9.19 9.55 0.74
N ALA A 13 -9.34 8.67 1.72
CA ALA A 13 -8.29 7.77 2.15
C ALA A 13 -8.48 6.39 1.50
N LEU A 14 -7.55 6.01 0.64
CA LEU A 14 -7.53 4.80 -0.19
C LEU A 14 -6.81 3.66 0.53
N LYS A 15 -7.36 2.44 0.42
CA LYS A 15 -6.79 1.22 1.01
C LYS A 15 -6.94 0.06 0.04
N THR A 16 -5.82 -0.48 -0.43
CA THR A 16 -5.82 -1.57 -1.41
C THR A 16 -6.36 -2.86 -0.78
N CYS A 17 -6.11 -3.06 0.52
CA CYS A 17 -6.64 -4.18 1.30
C CYS A 17 -8.16 -4.16 1.51
N LYS A 18 -8.83 -3.02 1.32
CA LYS A 18 -10.29 -2.97 1.26
C LYS A 18 -10.77 -3.41 -0.11
N THR A 19 -10.29 -2.73 -1.16
CA THR A 19 -10.45 -3.16 -2.56
C THR A 19 -9.42 -2.44 -3.44
N GLN A 20 -8.75 -3.13 -4.35
CA GLN A 20 -7.88 -2.48 -5.35
C GLN A 20 -8.72 -1.67 -6.35
N THR A 21 -9.74 -2.30 -6.95
CA THR A 21 -10.61 -1.66 -7.94
C THR A 21 -11.36 -0.46 -7.35
N GLY A 22 -11.91 -0.60 -6.14
CA GLY A 22 -12.61 0.50 -5.48
C GLY A 22 -11.66 1.64 -5.09
N ALA A 23 -10.40 1.35 -4.74
CA ALA A 23 -9.38 2.38 -4.53
C ALA A 23 -9.10 3.17 -5.82
N LEU A 24 -8.94 2.49 -6.95
CA LEU A 24 -8.70 3.15 -8.26
C LEU A 24 -9.89 3.97 -8.73
N LEU A 25 -11.12 3.43 -8.64
CA LEU A 25 -12.32 4.18 -9.02
C LEU A 25 -12.54 5.40 -8.11
N SER A 26 -12.27 5.25 -6.81
CA SER A 26 -12.34 6.35 -5.84
C SER A 26 -11.28 7.41 -6.09
N LEU A 27 -10.05 6.99 -6.46
CA LEU A 27 -8.96 7.86 -6.87
C LEU A 27 -9.36 8.74 -8.06
N CYS A 28 -9.83 8.14 -9.15
CA CYS A 28 -10.26 8.86 -10.35
C CYS A 28 -11.38 9.86 -10.03
N TRP A 29 -12.40 9.43 -9.29
CA TRP A 29 -13.52 10.29 -8.93
C TRP A 29 -13.08 11.46 -8.05
N ALA A 30 -12.25 11.21 -7.03
CA ALA A 30 -11.71 12.25 -6.15
C ALA A 30 -10.89 13.29 -6.91
N LYS A 31 -9.99 12.84 -7.81
CA LYS A 31 -9.20 13.74 -8.68
C LYS A 31 -10.10 14.62 -9.54
N ALA A 32 -11.12 14.02 -10.18
CA ALA A 32 -12.07 14.76 -11.02
C ALA A 32 -12.87 15.84 -10.24
N HIS A 33 -12.94 15.74 -8.91
CA HIS A 33 -13.66 16.68 -8.04
C HIS A 33 -12.73 17.53 -7.16
N GLY A 34 -11.43 17.56 -7.44
CA GLY A 34 -10.45 18.36 -6.70
C GLY A 34 -10.30 17.97 -5.23
N MET A 35 -10.62 16.73 -4.87
CA MET A 35 -10.49 16.24 -3.49
C MET A 35 -9.06 15.78 -3.21
N THR A 36 -8.64 15.93 -1.96
CA THR A 36 -7.33 15.44 -1.50
C THR A 36 -7.31 13.91 -1.35
N LEU A 37 -6.12 13.33 -1.42
CA LEU A 37 -5.92 11.88 -1.44
C LEU A 37 -4.87 11.45 -0.42
N MET A 38 -5.11 10.31 0.22
CA MET A 38 -4.16 9.65 1.12
C MET A 38 -4.23 8.15 0.88
N VAL A 39 -3.12 7.43 1.06
CA VAL A 39 -3.08 5.96 1.04
C VAL A 39 -2.69 5.45 2.43
N GLN A 40 -3.39 4.43 2.91
CA GLN A 40 -3.16 3.82 4.23
C GLN A 40 -3.00 2.30 4.11
N ASP A 41 -2.03 1.73 4.83
CA ASP A 41 -1.76 0.28 4.89
C ASP A 41 -2.77 -0.51 5.76
N LEU A 42 -3.46 0.16 6.70
CA LEU A 42 -4.34 -0.44 7.71
C LEU A 42 -3.67 -1.55 8.55
N THR A 43 -2.39 -1.36 8.91
CA THR A 43 -1.62 -2.36 9.65
C THR A 43 -1.56 -3.70 8.89
N ASN A 44 -1.43 -3.66 7.56
CA ASN A 44 -1.39 -4.87 6.73
C ASN A 44 0.06 -5.21 6.32
N PRO A 45 0.73 -6.16 6.99
CA PRO A 45 2.14 -6.46 6.76
C PRO A 45 2.35 -7.33 5.49
N MET A 46 3.55 -7.89 5.33
CA MET A 46 3.89 -8.84 4.27
C MET A 46 3.71 -8.23 2.87
N LEU A 47 3.23 -9.02 1.90
CA LEU A 47 3.06 -8.63 0.49
C LEU A 47 2.11 -7.45 0.29
N ALA A 48 1.23 -7.16 1.26
CA ALA A 48 0.29 -6.06 1.12
C ALA A 48 0.99 -4.70 0.96
N GLN A 49 2.24 -4.55 1.43
CA GLN A 49 3.00 -3.31 1.29
C GLN A 49 3.13 -2.84 -0.16
N LEU A 50 3.44 -3.76 -1.09
CA LEU A 50 3.76 -3.44 -2.47
C LEU A 50 2.62 -2.70 -3.18
N PRO A 51 1.37 -3.21 -3.20
CA PRO A 51 0.27 -2.48 -3.81
C PRO A 51 -0.07 -1.16 -3.10
N HIS A 52 0.14 -1.04 -1.78
CA HIS A 52 -0.08 0.24 -1.08
C HIS A 52 0.92 1.31 -1.54
N VAL A 53 2.22 1.00 -1.54
CA VAL A 53 3.26 1.98 -1.94
C VAL A 53 3.20 2.31 -3.43
N LEU A 54 2.85 1.33 -4.28
CA LEU A 54 2.63 1.56 -5.71
C LEU A 54 1.44 2.47 -5.94
N LEU A 55 0.31 2.22 -5.27
CA LEU A 55 -0.84 3.10 -5.36
C LEU A 55 -0.46 4.51 -4.91
N ALA A 56 0.26 4.67 -3.81
CA ALA A 56 0.67 5.98 -3.31
C ALA A 56 1.58 6.73 -4.30
N ALA A 57 2.57 6.04 -4.88
CA ALA A 57 3.49 6.59 -5.88
C ALA A 57 2.77 7.13 -7.12
N HIS A 58 1.60 6.58 -7.48
CA HIS A 58 0.80 7.01 -8.63
C HIS A 58 -0.42 7.87 -8.27
N ALA A 59 -0.85 7.87 -7.01
CA ALA A 59 -2.08 8.53 -6.58
C ALA A 59 -1.95 10.06 -6.52
N GLY A 60 -0.75 10.61 -6.29
CA GLY A 60 -0.60 12.04 -5.99
C GLY A 60 -1.17 12.37 -4.62
N THR A 61 -0.79 11.59 -3.61
CA THR A 61 -1.20 11.74 -2.22
C THR A 61 -0.71 13.05 -1.61
N ILE A 62 -1.44 13.58 -0.63
CA ILE A 62 -1.07 14.82 0.06
C ILE A 62 0.24 14.74 0.83
N MET A 63 0.53 13.60 1.46
CA MET A 63 1.67 13.41 2.37
C MET A 63 2.20 11.97 2.29
N GLY A 64 2.61 11.55 1.10
CA GLY A 64 3.11 10.19 0.86
C GLY A 64 2.10 9.10 1.26
N VAL A 65 2.55 8.10 2.02
CA VAL A 65 1.76 6.93 2.40
C VAL A 65 1.85 6.66 3.89
N GLU A 66 0.72 6.35 4.52
CA GLU A 66 0.71 5.74 5.84
C GLU A 66 1.13 4.28 5.67
N THR A 67 2.38 4.01 6.04
CA THR A 67 2.96 2.67 6.10
C THR A 67 3.72 2.52 7.41
N ASN A 68 3.03 2.07 8.45
CA ASN A 68 3.62 1.91 9.78
C ASN A 68 3.59 0.45 10.27
N ALA A 69 2.86 -0.46 9.61
CA ALA A 69 2.72 -1.86 10.03
C ALA A 69 4.08 -2.51 10.28
N MET A 70 5.02 -2.33 9.35
CA MET A 70 6.37 -2.92 9.43
C MET A 70 7.28 -2.29 10.50
N GLN A 71 6.86 -1.21 11.18
CA GLN A 71 7.56 -0.70 12.37
C GLN A 71 7.04 -1.36 13.65
N PHE A 72 5.75 -1.73 13.68
CA PHE A 72 5.09 -2.33 14.85
C PHE A 72 5.02 -3.87 14.80
N TYR A 73 5.03 -4.45 13.59
CA TYR A 73 5.05 -5.88 13.31
C TYR A 73 6.14 -6.23 12.27
N PRO A 74 7.43 -5.91 12.54
CA PRO A 74 8.51 -6.08 11.58
C PRO A 74 8.69 -7.55 11.15
N GLU A 75 8.62 -8.47 12.11
CA GLU A 75 8.91 -9.90 11.90
C GLU A 75 7.93 -10.57 10.95
N ALA A 76 6.69 -10.11 10.90
CA ALA A 76 5.66 -10.62 10.00
C ALA A 76 6.13 -10.54 8.53
N SER A 77 6.97 -9.55 8.20
CA SER A 77 7.40 -9.27 6.83
C SER A 77 8.85 -9.69 6.53
N ASN A 78 9.49 -10.50 7.39
CA ASN A 78 10.91 -10.84 7.24
C ASN A 78 11.25 -11.47 5.88
N ALA A 79 10.37 -12.33 5.35
CA ALA A 79 10.60 -12.99 4.06
C ALA A 79 10.57 -11.98 2.90
N GLU A 80 9.58 -11.07 2.87
CA GLU A 80 9.47 -10.05 1.84
C GLU A 80 10.56 -8.98 1.98
N ALA A 81 10.95 -8.65 3.21
CA ALA A 81 12.03 -7.70 3.50
C ALA A 81 13.41 -8.19 3.01
N ALA A 82 13.63 -9.50 2.92
CA ALA A 82 14.85 -10.05 2.32
C ALA A 82 14.95 -9.76 0.81
N VAL A 83 13.81 -9.67 0.11
CA VAL A 83 13.72 -9.43 -1.34
C VAL A 83 13.57 -7.94 -1.68
N HIS A 84 12.85 -7.20 -0.85
CA HIS A 84 12.52 -5.78 -1.02
C HIS A 84 12.94 -4.91 0.17
N PRO A 85 14.22 -4.91 0.61
CA PRO A 85 14.63 -4.29 1.88
C PRO A 85 14.23 -2.81 2.03
N GLY A 86 14.23 -2.06 0.93
CA GLY A 86 13.83 -0.65 0.89
C GLY A 86 12.36 -0.40 1.23
N LEU A 87 11.47 -1.34 0.93
CA LEU A 87 10.03 -1.21 1.18
C LEU A 87 9.64 -1.41 2.65
N TYR A 88 10.43 -2.20 3.36
CA TYR A 88 10.16 -2.62 4.74
C TYR A 88 10.92 -1.78 5.77
N ARG A 89 11.88 -0.95 5.32
CA ARG A 89 12.66 -0.06 6.18
C ARG A 89 12.43 1.40 5.84
N ARG A 90 12.07 2.19 6.86
CA ARG A 90 11.93 3.65 6.73
C ARG A 90 13.26 4.29 7.09
N ARG A 91 13.76 5.21 6.25
CA ARG A 91 14.93 6.04 6.55
C ARG A 91 14.57 7.48 6.16
N GLY A 92 14.73 8.42 7.09
CA GLY A 92 14.35 9.82 6.84
C GLY A 92 12.85 10.04 6.56
N GLY A 93 11.97 9.12 6.97
CA GLY A 93 10.54 9.19 6.66
C GLY A 93 10.16 8.61 5.29
N GLU A 94 11.10 7.99 4.57
CA GLU A 94 10.88 7.47 3.23
C GLU A 94 11.05 5.95 3.17
N VAL A 95 10.41 5.34 2.17
CA VAL A 95 10.59 3.93 1.76
C VAL A 95 11.09 3.89 0.33
N ASP A 96 11.96 2.93 0.03
CA ASP A 96 12.58 2.78 -1.29
C ASP A 96 11.87 1.70 -2.13
N LEU A 97 11.31 2.12 -3.26
CA LEU A 97 10.55 1.30 -4.20
C LEU A 97 11.43 0.70 -5.33
N SER A 98 12.73 0.96 -5.35
CA SER A 98 13.66 0.58 -6.44
C SER A 98 13.66 -0.91 -6.80
N THR A 99 13.29 -1.77 -5.85
CA THR A 99 13.22 -3.23 -6.04
C THR A 99 11.93 -3.71 -6.71
N ILE A 100 10.93 -2.83 -6.86
CA ILE A 100 9.70 -3.12 -7.61
C ILE A 100 9.99 -2.88 -9.09
N SER A 101 9.84 -3.92 -9.90
CA SER A 101 10.09 -3.85 -11.34
C SER A 101 9.18 -4.81 -12.12
N GLY A 102 9.09 -4.59 -13.42
CA GLY A 102 8.30 -5.43 -14.32
C GLY A 102 6.79 -5.19 -14.24
N PRO A 103 5.99 -6.05 -14.88
CA PRO A 103 4.54 -5.94 -14.90
C PRO A 103 3.90 -6.31 -13.55
N GLY A 104 2.67 -5.83 -13.34
CA GLY A 104 1.89 -6.13 -12.14
C GLY A 104 2.39 -5.36 -10.92
N PHE A 105 2.40 -6.01 -9.76
CA PHE A 105 2.85 -5.40 -8.49
C PHE A 105 4.33 -5.64 -8.17
N GLY A 106 5.07 -6.33 -9.04
CA GLY A 106 6.49 -6.61 -8.83
C GLY A 106 6.78 -7.46 -7.58
N TYR A 107 5.88 -8.40 -7.22
CA TYR A 107 5.96 -9.18 -5.99
C TYR A 107 7.19 -10.07 -5.85
N ARG A 108 7.78 -10.54 -6.96
CA ARG A 108 8.94 -11.46 -6.95
C ARG A 108 8.71 -12.70 -6.06
N LEU A 109 7.52 -13.30 -6.17
CA LEU A 109 7.09 -14.41 -5.30
C LEU A 109 8.07 -15.59 -5.29
N ASP A 110 8.67 -15.91 -6.44
CA ASP A 110 9.63 -17.03 -6.57
C ASP A 110 10.94 -16.80 -5.78
N GLU A 111 11.21 -15.57 -5.36
CA GLU A 111 12.38 -15.19 -4.58
C GLU A 111 12.08 -15.08 -3.08
N ILE A 112 10.80 -15.01 -2.70
CA ILE A 112 10.35 -14.86 -1.32
C ILE A 112 10.25 -16.23 -0.67
N ARG A 113 11.21 -16.55 0.20
CA ARG A 113 11.23 -17.79 0.97
C ARG A 113 10.32 -17.67 2.20
N ARG A 114 9.05 -18.08 2.03
CA ARG A 114 8.06 -18.10 3.11
C ARG A 114 7.46 -19.49 3.26
N ASP A 115 7.78 -20.14 4.37
CA ASP A 115 7.13 -21.37 4.77
C ASP A 115 5.73 -21.06 5.30
N LEU A 116 4.71 -21.58 4.62
CA LEU A 116 3.33 -21.49 5.07
C LEU A 116 2.98 -22.73 5.90
N PRO A 117 2.17 -22.58 6.96
CA PRO A 117 1.64 -23.75 7.67
C PRO A 117 0.79 -24.59 6.72
N ALA A 118 0.62 -25.88 7.05
CA ALA A 118 -0.33 -26.72 6.35
C ALA A 118 -1.73 -26.05 6.36
N PRO A 119 -2.51 -26.15 5.27
CA PRO A 119 -3.88 -25.63 5.25
C PRO A 119 -4.68 -26.18 6.42
N ILE A 120 -5.36 -25.30 7.14
CA ILE A 120 -6.33 -25.72 8.15
C ILE A 120 -7.58 -26.16 7.38
N ALA A 121 -8.06 -27.38 7.66
CA ALA A 121 -9.26 -27.95 7.05
C ALA A 121 -10.54 -27.23 7.50
#